data_AF-A0A397E9Y0-F1
#
_entry.id   AF-A0A397E9Y0-F1
#
_cell.length_a   1.000
_cell.length_b   1.000
_cell.length_c   1.000
_cell.angle_alpha   90.00
_cell.angle_beta   90.00
_cell.angle_gamma   90.00
#
_symmetry.space_group_name_H-M   'P 1'
#
loop_
_entity.id
_entity.type
_entity.pdbx_description
1 polymer ?
#
loop_
_entity_poly.entity_id
_entity_poly.type
_entity_poly.pdbx_seq_one_letter_code
_entity_poly.pdbx_strand_id
1 'polypeptide(L)'
;MAPPSRQKELEAQVDELRGQVEALTKRNAADKAQMQTAIEMEKRLRTQHMTEASEARAKADELLQVTTTLQQDKDELEIAISAARANEQQMLDAYNALDVQLRETYAMYQELEGHNHSQAAMIQKLQDQVDRAAIAETTYQAELTAAVTRANELEVQWTQNQSAVDDSTANLRAELADRDERMKAHKLEHQSQLLEVEATLDRVQSELAASKAHAGNLEKELGAVHHTTDRDAASAAIKELQEEVFRTSTALVAQGETLLTLTETHNKVKGALQVAKKDVGDARALLLRGISGPEVDVSLYQHVRLEELVRLRLKAEVDMEAVLDGNGGGSGGGSEAELQSDLGLGMGSLGKLEREMRLLRSRNKRLSDRTVDLESELSTAVAAMDDVKALKEKTAELAGRQRTEKELRARTDAALMEANEKIVALSEHIEKLMVHLKHEAAAKAKALEALKAVEADRRDLADASATLTKKTNAKDRVISELQQGSKILEDQLRLMDEKYIELRNKLDWTRTTSQKD
;
A
#
# COMPACT_ATOMS: atom_id res chain seq x y z
N MET A 1 5.06 238.12 -42.20
CA MET A 1 4.65 237.74 -43.58
C MET A 1 5.22 236.35 -43.87
N ALA A 2 4.41 235.47 -44.47
CA ALA A 2 4.62 234.03 -44.71
C ALA A 2 5.46 233.72 -45.98
N PRO A 3 5.67 232.43 -46.36
CA PRO A 3 4.68 231.72 -47.18
C PRO A 3 4.38 230.24 -46.80
N PRO A 4 3.33 229.63 -47.40
CA PRO A 4 2.60 228.47 -46.88
C PRO A 4 2.66 227.25 -47.83
N SER A 5 3.37 226.17 -47.46
CA SER A 5 3.32 224.90 -48.22
C SER A 5 3.51 223.64 -47.37
N ARG A 6 3.74 223.76 -46.06
CA ARG A 6 4.04 222.62 -45.17
C ARG A 6 2.81 221.91 -44.60
N GLN A 7 1.62 222.48 -44.75
CA GLN A 7 0.40 221.97 -44.10
C GLN A 7 -0.29 220.87 -44.94
N LYS A 8 -0.21 220.92 -46.28
CA LYS A 8 -0.78 219.90 -47.17
C LYS A 8 0.06 218.61 -47.26
N GLU A 9 1.37 218.68 -47.06
CA GLU A 9 2.22 217.47 -47.00
C GLU A 9 2.01 216.69 -45.69
N LEU A 10 1.75 217.38 -44.58
CA LEU A 10 1.51 216.74 -43.29
C LEU A 10 0.15 216.01 -43.25
N GLU A 11 -0.89 216.55 -43.89
CA GLU A 11 -2.19 215.86 -43.99
C GLU A 11 -2.10 214.57 -44.84
N ALA A 12 -1.35 214.60 -45.95
CA ALA A 12 -1.13 213.39 -46.77
C ALA A 12 -0.33 212.30 -46.02
N GLN A 13 0.66 212.69 -45.22
CA GLN A 13 1.43 211.74 -44.40
C GLN A 13 0.59 211.12 -43.27
N VAL A 14 -0.37 211.85 -42.69
CA VAL A 14 -1.24 211.31 -41.64
C VAL A 14 -2.24 210.29 -42.19
N ASP A 15 -2.81 210.53 -43.38
CA ASP A 15 -3.72 209.57 -44.01
C ASP A 15 -3.00 208.32 -44.51
N GLU A 16 -1.77 208.47 -45.02
CA GLU A 16 -0.92 207.33 -45.37
C GLU A 16 -0.55 206.49 -44.14
N LEU A 17 -0.20 207.14 -43.02
CA LEU A 17 0.06 206.45 -41.75
C LEU A 17 -1.20 205.79 -41.17
N ARG A 18 -2.39 206.38 -41.31
CA ARG A 18 -3.65 205.74 -40.91
C ARG A 18 -3.97 204.51 -41.75
N GLY A 19 -3.78 204.57 -43.07
CA GLY A 19 -3.93 203.41 -43.95
C GLY A 19 -2.94 202.29 -43.62
N GLN A 20 -1.70 202.65 -43.27
CA GLN A 20 -0.70 201.69 -42.81
C GLN A 20 -1.06 201.06 -41.45
N VAL A 21 -1.63 201.83 -40.52
CA VAL A 21 -2.09 201.32 -39.21
C VAL A 21 -3.32 200.41 -39.36
N GLU A 22 -4.27 200.74 -40.24
CA GLU A 22 -5.41 199.87 -40.54
C GLU A 22 -5.00 198.58 -41.27
N ALA A 23 -4.02 198.66 -42.18
CA ALA A 23 -3.45 197.49 -42.81
C ALA A 23 -2.68 196.60 -41.82
N LEU A 24 -1.91 197.21 -40.90
CA LEU A 24 -1.19 196.50 -39.84
C LEU A 24 -2.13 195.85 -38.83
N THR A 25 -3.25 196.49 -38.47
CA THR A 25 -4.24 195.90 -37.55
C THR A 25 -5.02 194.76 -38.20
N LYS A 26 -5.40 194.87 -39.48
CA LYS A 26 -5.98 193.74 -40.23
C LYS A 26 -4.99 192.58 -40.38
N ARG A 27 -3.71 192.88 -40.63
CA ARG A 27 -2.65 191.88 -40.73
C ARG A 27 -2.41 191.19 -39.38
N ASN A 28 -2.32 191.94 -38.28
CA ASN A 28 -2.22 191.38 -36.93
C ASN A 28 -3.45 190.54 -36.55
N ALA A 29 -4.66 190.93 -36.97
CA ALA A 29 -5.86 190.13 -36.74
C ALA A 29 -5.85 188.82 -37.56
N ALA A 30 -5.39 188.87 -38.81
CA ALA A 30 -5.21 187.69 -39.66
C ALA A 30 -4.12 186.76 -39.11
N ASP A 31 -2.97 187.30 -38.68
CA ASP A 31 -1.87 186.54 -38.09
C ASP A 31 -2.29 185.91 -36.75
N LYS A 32 -3.10 186.61 -35.93
CA LYS A 32 -3.66 186.06 -34.70
C LYS A 32 -4.68 184.95 -34.96
N ALA A 33 -5.51 185.07 -36.00
CA ALA A 33 -6.45 184.03 -36.42
C ALA A 33 -5.72 182.80 -37.02
N GLN A 34 -4.65 183.01 -37.79
CA GLN A 34 -3.77 181.95 -38.28
C GLN A 34 -3.04 181.25 -37.12
N MET A 35 -2.57 182.01 -36.13
CA MET A 35 -1.93 181.42 -34.95
C MET A 35 -2.94 180.65 -34.09
N GLN A 36 -4.17 181.15 -33.91
CA GLN A 36 -5.23 180.42 -33.21
C GLN A 36 -5.62 179.13 -33.95
N THR A 37 -5.77 179.16 -35.27
CA THR A 37 -6.05 177.95 -36.06
C THR A 37 -4.90 176.96 -36.04
N ALA A 38 -3.64 177.42 -36.06
CA ALA A 38 -2.46 176.57 -35.91
C ALA A 38 -2.41 175.92 -34.51
N ILE A 39 -2.68 176.69 -33.45
CA ILE A 39 -2.75 176.17 -32.07
C ILE A 39 -3.90 175.17 -31.91
N GLU A 40 -5.05 175.41 -32.54
CA GLU A 40 -6.18 174.47 -32.52
C GLU A 40 -5.88 173.20 -33.34
N MET A 41 -5.22 173.31 -34.49
CA MET A 41 -4.76 172.16 -35.27
C MET A 41 -3.70 171.36 -34.50
N GLU A 42 -2.74 172.02 -33.85
CA GLU A 42 -1.73 171.36 -33.04
C GLU A 42 -2.35 170.68 -31.81
N LYS A 43 -3.32 171.32 -31.15
CA LYS A 43 -4.09 170.68 -30.08
C LYS A 43 -4.84 169.45 -30.59
N ARG A 44 -5.48 169.53 -31.76
CA ARG A 44 -6.17 168.39 -32.39
C ARG A 44 -5.21 167.25 -32.72
N LEU A 45 -4.04 167.55 -33.30
CA LEU A 45 -3.01 166.55 -33.62
C LEU A 45 -2.43 165.92 -32.35
N ARG A 46 -2.15 166.72 -31.31
CA ARG A 46 -1.70 166.19 -30.01
C ARG A 46 -2.77 165.31 -29.36
N THR A 47 -4.05 165.69 -29.43
CA THR A 47 -5.14 164.83 -28.94
C THR A 47 -5.26 163.55 -29.77
N GLN A 48 -5.12 163.62 -31.09
CA GLN A 48 -5.14 162.44 -31.98
C GLN A 48 -3.97 161.50 -31.69
N HIS A 49 -2.74 162.00 -31.54
CA HIS A 49 -1.60 161.18 -31.19
C HIS A 49 -1.70 160.61 -29.76
N MET A 50 -2.28 161.35 -28.82
CA MET A 50 -2.55 160.81 -27.48
C MET A 50 -3.62 159.73 -27.51
N THR A 51 -4.67 159.86 -28.33
CA THR A 51 -5.68 158.81 -28.50
C THR A 51 -5.09 157.59 -29.21
N GLU A 52 -4.34 157.77 -30.30
CA GLU A 52 -3.65 156.70 -31.03
C GLU A 52 -2.65 155.95 -30.13
N ALA A 53 -1.88 156.66 -29.31
CA ALA A 53 -0.96 156.03 -28.36
C ALA A 53 -1.71 155.31 -27.22
N SER A 54 -2.86 155.84 -26.79
CA SER A 54 -3.71 155.15 -25.80
C SER A 54 -4.33 153.88 -26.37
N GLU A 55 -4.80 153.90 -27.63
CA GLU A 55 -5.34 152.74 -28.33
C GLU A 55 -4.26 151.70 -28.62
N ALA A 56 -3.05 152.13 -28.99
CA ALA A 56 -1.91 151.24 -29.19
C ALA A 56 -1.48 150.56 -27.87
N ARG A 57 -1.50 151.29 -26.75
CA ARG A 57 -1.25 150.72 -25.41
C ARG A 57 -2.34 149.73 -25.01
N ALA A 58 -3.62 150.08 -25.20
CA ALA A 58 -4.73 149.18 -24.91
C ALA A 58 -4.62 147.87 -25.72
N LYS A 59 -4.30 147.95 -27.02
CA LYS A 59 -4.07 146.76 -27.86
C LYS A 59 -2.85 145.96 -27.42
N ALA A 60 -1.77 146.62 -26.99
CA ALA A 60 -0.59 145.94 -26.48
C ALA A 60 -0.89 145.20 -25.16
N ASP A 61 -1.67 145.82 -24.26
CA ASP A 61 -2.11 145.21 -23.00
C ASP A 61 -3.05 144.03 -23.24
N GLU A 62 -4.00 144.14 -24.19
CA GLU A 62 -4.85 143.03 -24.63
C GLU A 62 -4.04 141.86 -25.20
N LEU A 63 -3.07 142.14 -26.07
CA LEU A 63 -2.18 141.10 -26.62
C LEU A 63 -1.33 140.45 -25.52
N LEU A 64 -0.82 141.24 -24.57
CA LEU A 64 -0.08 140.71 -23.42
C LEU A 64 -0.97 139.77 -22.61
N GLN A 65 -2.21 140.19 -22.30
CA GLN A 65 -3.16 139.37 -21.58
C GLN A 65 -3.45 138.06 -22.32
N VAL A 66 -3.72 138.10 -23.63
CA VAL A 66 -3.94 136.90 -24.46
C VAL A 66 -2.70 136.00 -24.51
N THR A 67 -1.49 136.57 -24.61
CA THR A 67 -0.27 135.75 -24.59
C THR A 67 -0.05 135.09 -23.23
N THR A 68 -0.38 135.77 -22.12
CA THR A 68 -0.29 135.17 -20.79
C THR A 68 -1.29 134.04 -20.59
N THR A 69 -2.53 134.18 -21.08
CA THR A 69 -3.54 133.11 -20.99
C THR A 69 -3.15 131.92 -21.86
N LEU A 70 -2.67 132.15 -23.10
CA LEU A 70 -2.20 131.07 -23.96
C LEU A 70 -0.97 130.35 -23.39
N GLN A 71 -0.09 131.06 -22.69
CA GLN A 71 1.04 130.44 -22.01
C GLN A 71 0.58 129.59 -20.81
N GLN A 72 -0.39 130.07 -20.03
CA GLN A 72 -1.02 129.28 -18.96
C GLN A 72 -1.71 128.03 -19.52
N ASP A 73 -2.51 128.17 -20.57
CA ASP A 73 -3.19 127.05 -21.24
C ASP A 73 -2.17 126.03 -21.78
N LYS A 74 -1.05 126.50 -22.34
CA LYS A 74 0.04 125.64 -22.81
C LYS A 74 0.66 124.87 -21.64
N ASP A 75 0.99 125.54 -20.55
CA ASP A 75 1.61 124.92 -19.38
C ASP A 75 0.64 123.90 -18.75
N GLU A 76 -0.65 124.21 -18.69
CA GLU A 76 -1.71 123.27 -18.24
C GLU A 76 -1.81 122.04 -19.15
N LEU A 77 -1.75 122.22 -20.48
CA LEU A 77 -1.75 121.11 -21.43
C LEU A 77 -0.49 120.25 -21.35
N GLU A 78 0.69 120.85 -21.13
CA GLU A 78 1.93 120.10 -20.92
C GLU A 78 1.87 119.25 -19.65
N ILE A 79 1.32 119.79 -18.57
CA ILE A 79 1.04 119.03 -17.33
C ILE A 79 0.05 117.90 -17.61
N ALA A 80 -1.06 118.17 -18.30
CA ALA A 80 -2.07 117.16 -18.63
C ALA A 80 -1.50 116.02 -19.51
N ILE A 81 -0.65 116.34 -20.49
CA ILE A 81 0.02 115.35 -21.34
C ILE A 81 1.00 114.51 -20.51
N SER A 82 1.76 115.13 -19.61
CA SER A 82 2.68 114.41 -18.73
C SER A 82 1.94 113.45 -17.80
N ALA A 83 0.80 113.87 -17.25
CA ALA A 83 -0.06 113.05 -16.40
C ALA A 83 -0.70 111.89 -17.20
N ALA A 84 -1.16 112.15 -18.43
CA ALA A 84 -1.72 111.13 -19.31
C ALA A 84 -0.67 110.06 -19.66
N ARG A 85 0.57 110.46 -19.99
CA ARG A 85 1.68 109.53 -20.25
C ARG A 85 2.06 108.71 -19.01
N ALA A 86 2.08 109.34 -17.83
CA ALA A 86 2.36 108.63 -16.58
C ALA A 86 1.27 107.58 -16.29
N ASN A 87 0.00 107.91 -16.54
CA ASN A 87 -1.11 106.98 -16.38
C ASN A 87 -1.06 105.82 -17.39
N GLU A 88 -0.75 106.11 -18.66
CA GLU A 88 -0.54 105.08 -19.69
C GLU A 88 0.60 104.11 -19.32
N GLN A 89 1.72 104.64 -18.82
CA GLN A 89 2.84 103.82 -18.34
C GLN A 89 2.44 102.94 -17.15
N GLN A 90 1.71 103.49 -16.17
CA GLN A 90 1.20 102.72 -15.03
C GLN A 90 0.26 101.60 -15.46
N MET A 91 -0.60 101.84 -16.45
CA MET A 91 -1.49 100.82 -17.00
C MET A 91 -0.73 99.71 -17.74
N LEU A 92 0.32 100.07 -18.49
CA LEU A 92 1.23 99.10 -19.15
C LEU A 92 1.98 98.24 -18.13
N ASP A 93 2.52 98.85 -17.07
CA ASP A 93 3.23 98.14 -16.01
C ASP A 93 2.27 97.18 -15.26
N ALA A 94 1.04 97.62 -14.99
CA ALA A 94 0.00 96.79 -14.39
C ALA A 94 -0.42 95.61 -15.30
N TYR A 95 -0.55 95.85 -16.62
CA TYR A 95 -0.83 94.80 -17.59
C TYR A 95 0.29 93.76 -17.66
N ASN A 96 1.54 94.21 -17.71
CA ASN A 96 2.71 93.32 -17.72
C ASN A 96 2.80 92.50 -16.43
N ALA A 97 2.51 93.10 -15.26
CA ALA A 97 2.47 92.38 -14.00
C ALA A 97 1.38 91.29 -14.00
N LEU A 98 0.19 91.59 -14.54
CA LEU A 98 -0.90 90.63 -14.66
C LEU A 98 -0.56 89.48 -15.63
N ASP A 99 0.10 89.77 -16.76
CA ASP A 99 0.56 88.77 -17.73
C ASP A 99 1.60 87.82 -17.12
N VAL A 100 2.51 88.33 -16.30
CA VAL A 100 3.46 87.50 -15.54
C VAL A 100 2.72 86.60 -14.53
N GLN A 101 1.79 87.14 -13.75
CA GLN A 101 0.99 86.35 -12.81
C GLN A 101 0.16 85.27 -13.53
N LEU A 102 -0.39 85.58 -14.70
CA LEU A 102 -1.12 84.61 -15.51
C LEU A 102 -0.21 83.47 -15.99
N ARG A 103 1.01 83.77 -16.43
CA ARG A 103 1.99 82.73 -16.81
C ARG A 103 2.40 81.86 -15.63
N GLU A 104 2.65 82.45 -14.47
CA GLU A 104 3.01 81.72 -13.25
C GLU A 104 1.88 80.80 -12.80
N THR A 105 0.63 81.27 -12.83
CA THR A 105 -0.54 80.45 -12.49
C THR A 105 -0.77 79.31 -13.48
N TYR A 106 -0.56 79.53 -14.78
CA TYR A 106 -0.60 78.46 -15.79
C TYR A 106 0.50 77.42 -15.58
N ALA A 107 1.72 77.83 -15.24
CA ALA A 107 2.81 76.91 -14.93
C ALA A 107 2.48 76.05 -13.70
N MET A 108 2.00 76.68 -12.62
CA MET A 108 1.58 75.97 -11.41
C MET A 108 0.42 74.99 -11.69
N TYR A 109 -0.53 75.37 -12.55
CA TYR A 109 -1.61 74.50 -12.98
C TYR A 109 -1.10 73.26 -13.72
N GLN A 110 -0.15 73.42 -14.65
CA GLN A 110 0.45 72.28 -15.36
C GLN A 110 1.21 71.33 -14.43
N GLU A 111 1.92 71.87 -13.43
CA GLU A 111 2.58 71.05 -12.41
C GLU A 111 1.56 70.26 -11.58
N LEU A 112 0.47 70.90 -11.16
CA LEU A 112 -0.63 70.25 -10.45
C LEU A 112 -1.32 69.17 -11.29
N GLU A 113 -1.57 69.42 -12.57
CA GLU A 113 -2.11 68.40 -13.49
C GLU A 113 -1.16 67.22 -13.64
N GLY A 114 0.15 67.47 -13.79
CA GLY A 114 1.17 66.42 -13.85
C GLY A 114 1.20 65.57 -12.58
N HIS A 115 1.15 66.22 -11.41
CA HIS A 115 1.04 65.52 -10.13
C HIS A 115 -0.23 64.69 -10.02
N ASN A 116 -1.39 65.24 -10.42
CA ASN A 116 -2.66 64.53 -10.39
C ASN A 116 -2.64 63.28 -11.29
N HIS A 117 -2.12 63.39 -12.52
CA HIS A 117 -1.94 62.25 -13.42
C HIS A 117 -1.01 61.19 -12.83
N SER A 118 0.11 61.59 -12.21
CA SER A 118 1.03 60.65 -11.57
C SER A 118 0.41 59.92 -10.38
N GLN A 119 -0.41 60.62 -9.59
CA GLN A 119 -1.14 60.04 -8.46
C GLN A 119 -2.23 59.08 -8.96
N ALA A 120 -2.99 59.45 -9.99
CA ALA A 120 -3.99 58.57 -10.59
C ALA A 120 -3.37 57.27 -11.13
N ALA A 121 -2.22 57.36 -11.80
CA ALA A 121 -1.48 56.18 -12.27
C ALA A 121 -0.97 55.31 -11.11
N MET A 122 -0.55 55.91 -9.99
CA MET A 122 -0.14 55.16 -8.80
C MET A 122 -1.32 54.47 -8.12
N ILE A 123 -2.46 55.15 -8.00
CA ILE A 123 -3.71 54.58 -7.47
C ILE A 123 -4.12 53.38 -8.31
N GLN A 124 -4.09 53.49 -9.64
CA GLN A 124 -4.43 52.39 -10.53
C GLN A 124 -3.50 51.18 -10.34
N LYS A 125 -2.18 51.40 -10.22
CA LYS A 125 -1.23 50.32 -9.92
C LYS A 125 -1.51 49.64 -8.59
N LEU A 126 -1.86 50.40 -7.56
CA LEU A 126 -2.21 49.84 -6.24
C LEU A 126 -3.53 49.07 -6.31
N GLN A 127 -4.52 49.54 -7.06
CA GLN A 127 -5.77 48.81 -7.31
C GLN A 127 -5.50 47.47 -8.01
N ASP A 128 -4.70 47.46 -9.09
CA ASP A 128 -4.33 46.22 -9.79
C ASP A 128 -3.59 45.23 -8.86
N GLN A 129 -2.78 45.73 -7.93
CA GLN A 129 -2.08 44.88 -6.93
C GLN A 129 -3.06 44.29 -5.92
N VAL A 130 -4.03 45.07 -5.44
CA VAL A 130 -5.08 44.60 -4.53
C VAL A 130 -5.95 43.54 -5.21
N ASP A 131 -6.36 43.76 -6.46
CA ASP A 131 -7.17 42.79 -7.21
C ASP A 131 -6.43 41.47 -7.43
N ARG A 132 -5.12 41.52 -7.75
CA ARG A 132 -4.28 40.32 -7.85
C ARG A 132 -4.15 39.59 -6.51
N ALA A 133 -3.99 40.33 -5.41
CA ALA A 133 -3.93 39.76 -4.08
C ALA A 133 -5.25 39.08 -3.68
N ALA A 134 -6.40 39.70 -4.01
CA ALA A 134 -7.72 39.15 -3.78
C ALA A 134 -7.93 37.84 -4.56
N ILE A 135 -7.54 37.80 -5.84
CA ILE A 135 -7.58 36.56 -6.64
C ILE A 135 -6.71 35.48 -5.99
N ALA A 136 -5.47 35.81 -5.61
CA ALA A 136 -4.57 34.87 -4.96
C ALA A 136 -5.17 34.32 -3.64
N GLU A 137 -5.76 35.18 -2.81
CA GLU A 137 -6.42 34.76 -1.58
C GLU A 137 -7.59 33.80 -1.85
N THR A 138 -8.45 34.09 -2.84
CA THR A 138 -9.54 33.18 -3.20
C THR A 138 -9.04 31.83 -3.71
N THR A 139 -7.94 31.80 -4.48
CA THR A 139 -7.32 30.54 -4.93
C THR A 139 -6.74 29.75 -3.76
N TYR A 140 -6.05 30.40 -2.83
CA TYR A 140 -5.52 29.73 -1.64
C TYR A 140 -6.62 29.18 -0.73
N GLN A 141 -7.73 29.92 -0.57
CA GLN A 141 -8.89 29.43 0.19
C GLN A 141 -9.54 28.22 -0.48
N ALA A 142 -9.64 28.20 -1.81
CA ALA A 142 -10.14 27.05 -2.56
C ALA A 142 -9.24 25.82 -2.41
N GLU A 143 -7.92 26.00 -2.55
CA GLU A 143 -6.93 24.94 -2.35
C GLU A 143 -6.93 24.39 -0.92
N LEU A 144 -7.02 25.27 0.09
CA LEU A 144 -7.11 24.87 1.48
C LEU A 144 -8.38 24.04 1.74
N THR A 145 -9.52 24.45 1.18
CA THR A 145 -10.78 23.72 1.31
C THR A 145 -10.69 22.34 0.63
N ALA A 146 -10.06 22.27 -0.54
CA ALA A 146 -9.80 21.00 -1.24
C ALA A 146 -8.84 20.08 -0.46
N ALA A 147 -7.82 20.64 0.21
CA ALA A 147 -6.91 19.87 1.05
C ALA A 147 -7.61 19.32 2.30
N VAL A 148 -8.44 20.14 2.97
CA VAL A 148 -9.20 19.73 4.15
C VAL A 148 -10.23 18.65 3.81
N THR A 149 -10.95 18.78 2.70
CA THR A 149 -11.90 17.75 2.24
C THR A 149 -11.19 16.42 1.97
N ARG A 150 -10.04 16.45 1.28
CA ARG A 150 -9.22 15.27 1.04
C ARG A 150 -8.67 14.63 2.33
N ALA A 151 -8.28 15.44 3.31
CA ALA A 151 -7.84 14.95 4.61
C ALA A 151 -8.97 14.22 5.33
N ASN A 152 -10.18 14.79 5.37
CA ASN A 152 -11.36 14.17 5.96
C ASN A 152 -11.73 12.85 5.26
N GLU A 153 -11.64 12.79 3.92
CA GLU A 153 -11.86 11.56 3.15
C GLU A 153 -10.85 10.46 3.54
N LEU A 154 -9.58 10.81 3.69
CA LEU A 154 -8.53 9.87 4.10
C LEU A 154 -8.74 9.38 5.54
N GLU A 155 -9.18 10.24 6.46
CA GLU A 155 -9.53 9.84 7.83
C GLU A 155 -10.71 8.85 7.85
N VAL A 156 -11.74 9.08 7.03
CA VAL A 156 -12.86 8.14 6.88
C VAL A 156 -12.38 6.81 6.29
N GLN A 157 -11.53 6.82 5.27
CA GLN A 157 -10.96 5.59 4.72
C GLN A 157 -10.09 4.85 5.73
N TRP A 158 -9.30 5.57 6.53
CA TRP A 158 -8.46 4.96 7.57
C TRP A 158 -9.29 4.30 8.65
N THR A 159 -10.36 4.95 9.14
CA THR A 159 -11.26 4.36 10.14
C THR A 159 -12.00 3.12 9.61
N GLN A 160 -12.45 3.13 8.35
CA GLN A 160 -13.06 1.96 7.70
C GLN A 160 -12.07 0.80 7.54
N ASN A 161 -10.83 1.09 7.13
CA ASN A 161 -9.79 0.08 7.02
C ASN A 161 -9.43 -0.50 8.39
N GLN A 162 -9.38 0.35 9.43
CA GLN A 162 -9.13 -0.09 10.79
C GLN A 162 -10.24 -1.02 11.30
N SER A 163 -11.51 -0.69 11.09
CA SER A 163 -12.62 -1.59 11.47
C SER A 163 -12.59 -2.91 10.70
N ALA A 164 -12.25 -2.88 9.41
CA ALA A 164 -12.13 -4.11 8.60
C ALA A 164 -10.99 -5.01 9.09
N VAL A 165 -9.87 -4.42 9.52
CA VAL A 165 -8.77 -5.17 10.15
C VAL A 165 -9.22 -5.75 11.49
N ASP A 166 -9.88 -4.96 12.33
CA ASP A 166 -10.37 -5.42 13.64
C ASP A 166 -11.36 -6.59 13.48
N ASP A 167 -12.31 -6.49 12.55
CA ASP A 167 -13.26 -7.55 12.20
C ASP A 167 -12.54 -8.82 11.69
N SER A 168 -11.56 -8.65 10.79
CA SER A 168 -10.75 -9.77 10.31
C SER A 168 -9.96 -10.44 11.44
N THR A 169 -9.41 -9.67 12.38
CA THR A 169 -8.70 -10.25 13.53
C THR A 169 -9.65 -10.93 14.51
N ALA A 170 -10.87 -10.41 14.70
CA ALA A 170 -11.90 -11.05 15.50
C ALA A 170 -12.34 -12.39 14.90
N ASN A 171 -12.56 -12.44 13.58
CA ASN A 171 -12.90 -13.66 12.87
C ASN A 171 -11.79 -14.72 12.97
N LEU A 172 -10.53 -14.34 12.75
CA LEU A 172 -9.40 -15.27 12.89
C LEU A 172 -9.26 -15.80 14.32
N ARG A 173 -9.49 -14.96 15.35
CA ARG A 173 -9.49 -15.41 16.74
C ARG A 173 -10.63 -16.41 17.01
N ALA A 174 -11.82 -16.16 16.46
CA ALA A 174 -12.95 -17.07 16.59
C ALA A 174 -12.69 -18.42 15.90
N GLU A 175 -12.14 -18.41 14.68
CA GLU A 175 -11.76 -19.63 13.95
C GLU A 175 -10.67 -20.42 14.68
N LEU A 176 -9.67 -19.74 15.27
CA LEU A 176 -8.64 -20.40 16.08
C LEU A 176 -9.23 -21.03 17.35
N ALA A 177 -10.14 -20.33 18.03
CA ALA A 177 -10.81 -20.87 19.22
C ALA A 177 -11.66 -22.12 18.89
N ASP A 178 -12.45 -22.08 17.81
CA ASP A 178 -13.24 -23.21 17.33
C ASP A 178 -12.35 -24.39 16.89
N ARG A 179 -11.21 -24.11 16.24
CA ARG A 179 -10.21 -25.14 15.92
C ARG A 179 -9.62 -25.78 17.18
N ASP A 180 -9.29 -24.99 18.19
CA ASP A 180 -8.75 -25.49 19.46
C ASP A 180 -9.78 -26.35 20.21
N GLU A 181 -11.06 -25.96 20.18
CA GLU A 181 -12.16 -26.76 20.74
C GLU A 181 -12.33 -28.09 20.00
N ARG A 182 -12.31 -28.09 18.66
CA ARG A 182 -12.33 -29.33 17.86
C ARG A 182 -11.14 -30.23 18.15
N MET A 183 -9.94 -29.67 18.29
CA MET A 183 -8.73 -30.43 18.63
C MET A 183 -8.83 -31.05 20.04
N LYS A 184 -9.41 -30.33 21.01
CA LYS A 184 -9.68 -30.88 22.35
C LYS A 184 -10.71 -32.01 22.29
N ALA A 185 -11.79 -31.84 21.53
CA ALA A 185 -12.82 -32.86 21.34
C ALA A 185 -12.23 -34.15 20.74
N HIS A 186 -11.47 -34.05 19.65
CA HIS A 186 -10.80 -35.21 19.04
C HIS A 186 -9.80 -35.88 19.97
N LYS A 187 -9.03 -35.12 20.76
CA LYS A 187 -8.14 -35.71 21.77
C LYS A 187 -8.91 -36.52 22.80
N LEU A 188 -10.05 -36.02 23.26
CA LEU A 188 -10.89 -36.69 24.25
C LEU A 188 -11.53 -37.95 23.66
N GLU A 189 -11.99 -37.89 22.41
CA GLU A 189 -12.51 -39.04 21.66
C GLU A 189 -11.45 -40.12 21.43
N HIS A 190 -10.22 -39.74 21.05
CA HIS A 190 -9.13 -40.70 20.92
C HIS A 190 -8.71 -41.29 22.26
N GLN A 191 -8.73 -40.50 23.34
CA GLN A 191 -8.49 -41.03 24.69
C GLN A 191 -9.56 -42.04 25.10
N SER A 192 -10.84 -41.80 24.81
CA SER A 192 -11.89 -42.78 25.12
C SER A 192 -11.75 -44.05 24.28
N GLN A 193 -11.46 -43.93 22.98
CA GLN A 193 -11.20 -45.08 22.11
C GLN A 193 -10.01 -45.91 22.59
N LEU A 194 -8.94 -45.24 23.06
CA LEU A 194 -7.76 -45.92 23.57
C LEU A 194 -8.07 -46.70 24.85
N LEU A 195 -8.82 -46.11 25.78
CA LEU A 195 -9.28 -46.79 26.99
C LEU A 195 -10.17 -48.00 26.68
N GLU A 196 -11.05 -47.89 25.68
CA GLU A 196 -11.88 -49.03 25.23
C GLU A 196 -11.00 -50.15 24.67
N VAL A 197 -10.02 -49.82 23.81
CA VAL A 197 -9.10 -50.82 23.25
C VAL A 197 -8.26 -51.47 24.35
N GLU A 198 -7.72 -50.71 25.30
CA GLU A 198 -7.00 -51.24 26.47
C GLU A 198 -7.88 -52.21 27.28
N ALA A 199 -9.13 -51.84 27.57
CA ALA A 199 -10.06 -52.73 28.26
C ALA A 199 -10.36 -54.02 27.48
N THR A 200 -10.51 -53.94 26.15
CA THR A 200 -10.68 -55.14 25.32
C THR A 200 -9.44 -56.02 25.30
N LEU A 201 -8.25 -55.42 25.29
CA LEU A 201 -6.98 -56.13 25.33
C LEU A 201 -6.84 -56.88 26.65
N ASP A 202 -7.11 -56.23 27.78
CA ASP A 202 -7.08 -56.85 29.11
C ASP A 202 -8.06 -58.03 29.20
N ARG A 203 -9.27 -57.87 28.66
CA ARG A 203 -10.25 -58.98 28.57
C ARG A 203 -9.70 -60.15 27.77
N VAL A 204 -9.19 -59.91 26.56
CA VAL A 204 -8.62 -60.97 25.69
C VAL A 204 -7.40 -61.63 26.35
N GLN A 205 -6.54 -60.87 27.02
CA GLN A 205 -5.40 -61.42 27.76
C GLN A 205 -5.87 -62.33 28.90
N SER A 206 -6.91 -61.94 29.63
CA SER A 206 -7.50 -62.77 30.69
C SER A 206 -8.11 -64.07 30.14
N GLU A 207 -8.81 -64.00 29.01
CA GLU A 207 -9.39 -65.16 28.32
C GLU A 207 -8.30 -66.09 27.77
N LEU A 208 -7.23 -65.53 27.21
CA LEU A 208 -6.08 -66.30 26.75
C LEU A 208 -5.37 -66.99 27.91
N ALA A 209 -5.19 -66.31 29.05
CA ALA A 209 -4.60 -66.90 30.25
C ALA A 209 -5.47 -68.05 30.80
N ALA A 210 -6.79 -67.85 30.85
CA ALA A 210 -7.75 -68.89 31.25
C ALA A 210 -7.72 -70.09 30.29
N SER A 211 -7.69 -69.84 28.98
CA SER A 211 -7.59 -70.88 27.96
C SER A 211 -6.27 -71.65 28.04
N LYS A 212 -5.14 -70.96 28.24
CA LYS A 212 -3.83 -71.61 28.47
C LYS A 212 -3.83 -72.46 29.74
N ALA A 213 -4.42 -71.97 30.83
CA ALA A 213 -4.55 -72.74 32.06
C ALA A 213 -5.43 -73.98 31.86
N HIS A 214 -6.54 -73.85 31.13
CA HIS A 214 -7.40 -74.97 30.78
C HIS A 214 -6.68 -75.99 29.89
N ALA A 215 -5.96 -75.54 28.86
CA ALA A 215 -5.14 -76.40 28.01
C ALA A 215 -4.06 -77.15 28.81
N GLY A 216 -3.34 -76.46 29.71
CA GLY A 216 -2.36 -77.10 30.58
C GLY A 216 -2.97 -78.09 31.58
N ASN A 217 -4.20 -77.85 32.04
CA ASN A 217 -4.93 -78.83 32.85
C ASN A 217 -5.34 -80.05 32.02
N LEU A 218 -5.84 -79.86 30.79
CA LEU A 218 -6.15 -80.95 29.87
C LEU A 218 -4.89 -81.75 29.50
N GLU A 219 -3.74 -81.10 29.30
CA GLU A 219 -2.46 -81.79 29.08
C GLU A 219 -2.05 -82.62 30.29
N LYS A 220 -2.25 -82.11 31.51
CA LYS A 220 -2.01 -82.88 32.74
C LYS A 220 -2.98 -84.04 32.90
N GLU A 221 -4.27 -83.84 32.60
CA GLU A 221 -5.28 -84.90 32.61
C GLU A 221 -4.96 -85.97 31.56
N LEU A 222 -4.57 -85.57 30.36
CA LEU A 222 -4.16 -86.48 29.28
C LEU A 222 -2.87 -87.21 29.65
N GLY A 223 -1.90 -86.52 30.26
CA GLY A 223 -0.73 -87.13 30.87
C GLY A 223 -1.11 -88.16 31.94
N ALA A 224 -1.99 -87.82 32.87
CA ALA A 224 -2.46 -88.72 33.92
C ALA A 224 -3.19 -89.94 33.32
N VAL A 225 -4.06 -89.75 32.32
CA VAL A 225 -4.70 -90.86 31.59
C VAL A 225 -3.65 -91.75 30.93
N HIS A 226 -2.66 -91.18 30.24
CA HIS A 226 -1.57 -91.98 29.65
C HIS A 226 -0.73 -92.76 30.69
N HIS A 227 -0.62 -92.28 31.93
CA HIS A 227 0.10 -92.97 33.02
C HIS A 227 -0.79 -93.92 33.86
N THR A 228 -2.11 -93.78 33.80
CA THR A 228 -3.09 -94.59 34.58
C THR A 228 -3.82 -95.62 33.72
N THR A 229 -3.93 -95.39 32.41
CA THR A 229 -4.15 -96.48 31.48
C THR A 229 -2.85 -97.23 31.40
N ASP A 230 -2.80 -98.34 32.13
CA ASP A 230 -1.83 -99.42 32.03
C ASP A 230 -1.79 -99.97 30.59
N ARG A 231 -1.41 -99.15 29.61
CA ARG A 231 -1.15 -99.60 28.25
C ARG A 231 0.02 -100.57 28.29
N ASP A 232 1.02 -100.26 29.12
CA ASP A 232 2.18 -101.13 29.32
C ASP A 232 1.80 -102.37 30.14
N ALA A 233 1.01 -102.25 31.23
CA ALA A 233 0.59 -103.44 31.99
C ALA A 233 -0.44 -104.31 31.22
N ALA A 234 -1.34 -103.72 30.45
CA ALA A 234 -2.23 -104.46 29.54
C ALA A 234 -1.46 -105.11 28.40
N SER A 235 -0.43 -104.45 27.84
CA SER A 235 0.43 -105.05 26.82
C SER A 235 1.29 -106.20 27.37
N ALA A 236 1.74 -106.10 28.63
CA ALA A 236 2.46 -107.15 29.32
C ALA A 236 1.55 -108.36 29.60
N ALA A 237 0.33 -108.13 30.10
CA ALA A 237 -0.66 -109.18 30.33
C ALA A 237 -1.05 -109.90 29.03
N ILE A 238 -1.17 -109.18 27.91
CA ILE A 238 -1.44 -109.79 26.59
C ILE A 238 -0.28 -110.69 26.15
N LYS A 239 0.98 -110.29 26.36
CA LYS A 239 2.15 -111.12 26.03
C LYS A 239 2.22 -112.38 26.88
N GLU A 240 1.97 -112.26 28.18
CA GLU A 240 1.97 -113.39 29.11
C GLU A 240 0.89 -114.43 28.73
N LEU A 241 -0.33 -113.96 28.43
CA LEU A 241 -1.41 -114.82 27.93
C LEU A 241 -1.06 -115.50 26.58
N GLN A 242 -0.35 -114.81 25.68
CA GLN A 242 0.10 -115.41 24.43
C GLN A 242 1.13 -116.53 24.65
N GLU A 243 2.05 -116.37 25.60
CA GLU A 243 3.04 -117.40 25.94
C GLU A 243 2.39 -118.63 26.60
N GLU A 244 1.39 -118.44 27.46
CA GLU A 244 0.63 -119.53 28.07
C GLU A 244 -0.18 -120.34 27.04
N VAL A 245 -0.80 -119.67 26.08
CA VAL A 245 -1.51 -120.33 24.97
C VAL A 245 -0.54 -121.16 24.12
N PHE A 246 0.65 -120.63 23.84
CA PHE A 246 1.65 -121.38 23.08
C PHE A 246 2.16 -122.63 23.83
N ARG A 247 2.40 -122.53 25.14
CA ARG A 247 2.80 -123.68 25.99
C ARG A 247 1.72 -124.76 26.07
N THR A 248 0.47 -124.36 26.21
CA THR A 248 -0.65 -125.31 26.27
C THR A 248 -0.90 -125.99 24.92
N SER A 249 -0.78 -125.25 23.82
CA SER A 249 -0.86 -125.81 22.47
C SER A 249 0.23 -126.85 22.20
N THR A 250 1.49 -126.57 22.57
CA THR A 250 2.61 -127.50 22.41
C THR A 250 2.46 -128.76 23.27
N ALA A 251 1.98 -128.62 24.51
CA ALA A 251 1.68 -129.77 25.38
C ALA A 251 0.55 -130.67 24.81
N LEU A 252 -0.46 -130.07 24.18
CA LEU A 252 -1.56 -130.80 23.55
C LEU A 252 -1.08 -131.63 22.35
N VAL A 253 -0.17 -131.08 21.53
CA VAL A 253 0.42 -131.81 20.40
C VAL A 253 1.20 -133.02 20.88
N ALA A 254 2.01 -132.88 21.93
CA ALA A 254 2.75 -134.01 22.52
C ALA A 254 1.81 -135.11 23.07
N GLN A 255 0.67 -134.72 23.67
CA GLN A 255 -0.36 -135.70 24.06
C GLN A 255 -1.03 -136.36 22.85
N GLY A 256 -1.23 -135.64 21.75
CA GLY A 256 -1.70 -136.20 20.49
C GLY A 256 -0.77 -137.27 19.92
N GLU A 257 0.53 -137.01 19.90
CA GLU A 257 1.55 -137.97 19.40
C GLU A 257 1.63 -139.24 20.26
N THR A 258 1.56 -139.11 21.59
CA THR A 258 1.52 -140.28 22.49
C THR A 258 0.26 -141.12 22.33
N LEU A 259 -0.90 -140.50 22.10
CA LEU A 259 -2.12 -141.25 21.78
C LEU A 259 -2.01 -141.99 20.45
N LEU A 260 -1.41 -141.38 19.43
CA LEU A 260 -1.25 -141.98 18.11
C LEU A 260 -0.36 -143.23 18.17
N THR A 261 0.78 -143.15 18.85
CA THR A 261 1.67 -144.29 19.09
C THR A 261 1.01 -145.40 19.94
N LEU A 262 0.21 -145.04 20.95
CA LEU A 262 -0.57 -146.02 21.72
C LEU A 262 -1.62 -146.72 20.86
N THR A 263 -2.23 -146.00 19.92
CA THR A 263 -3.24 -146.55 19.01
C THR A 263 -2.60 -147.50 18.00
N GLU A 264 -1.43 -147.17 17.47
CA GLU A 264 -0.65 -148.04 16.58
C GLU A 264 -0.20 -149.33 17.29
N THR A 265 0.27 -149.24 18.54
CA THR A 265 0.65 -150.42 19.34
C THR A 265 -0.56 -151.29 19.67
N HIS A 266 -1.71 -150.69 20.01
CA HIS A 266 -2.95 -151.42 20.23
C HIS A 266 -3.41 -152.19 18.98
N ASN A 267 -3.32 -151.57 17.80
CA ASN A 267 -3.68 -152.22 16.54
C ASN A 267 -2.74 -153.38 16.18
N LYS A 268 -1.43 -153.25 16.44
CA LYS A 268 -0.47 -154.35 16.26
C LYS A 268 -0.77 -155.54 17.17
N VAL A 269 -1.04 -155.30 18.45
CA VAL A 269 -1.37 -156.37 19.42
C VAL A 269 -2.69 -157.05 19.07
N LYS A 270 -3.69 -156.28 18.64
CA LYS A 270 -4.98 -156.82 18.19
C LYS A 270 -4.82 -157.71 16.95
N GLY A 271 -3.99 -157.30 15.99
CA GLY A 271 -3.65 -158.12 14.81
C GLY A 271 -2.98 -159.43 15.19
N ALA A 272 -1.96 -159.37 16.07
CA ALA A 272 -1.25 -160.56 16.54
C ALA A 272 -2.18 -161.56 17.26
N LEU A 273 -3.13 -161.06 18.06
CA LEU A 273 -4.11 -161.90 18.77
C LEU A 273 -5.08 -162.62 17.80
N GLN A 274 -5.50 -161.95 16.72
CA GLN A 274 -6.37 -162.57 15.71
C GLN A 274 -5.65 -163.68 14.95
N VAL A 275 -4.39 -163.47 14.58
CA VAL A 275 -3.56 -164.47 13.91
C VAL A 275 -3.36 -165.69 14.82
N ALA A 276 -2.97 -165.49 16.08
CA ALA A 276 -2.78 -166.59 17.03
C ALA A 276 -4.07 -167.41 17.29
N LYS A 277 -5.24 -166.77 17.31
CA LYS A 277 -6.52 -167.49 17.44
C LYS A 277 -6.83 -168.36 16.23
N LYS A 278 -6.50 -167.87 15.02
CA LYS A 278 -6.66 -168.63 13.78
C LYS A 278 -5.70 -169.80 13.73
N ASP A 279 -4.42 -169.59 14.05
CA ASP A 279 -3.39 -170.62 14.05
C ASP A 279 -3.70 -171.76 15.03
N VAL A 280 -4.26 -171.46 16.21
CA VAL A 280 -4.69 -172.49 17.17
C VAL A 280 -5.89 -173.29 16.64
N GLY A 281 -6.83 -172.64 15.95
CA GLY A 281 -7.96 -173.31 15.30
C GLY A 281 -7.52 -174.23 14.18
N ASP A 282 -6.64 -173.73 13.31
CA ASP A 282 -6.07 -174.48 12.19
C ASP A 282 -5.20 -175.64 12.68
N ALA A 283 -4.35 -175.42 13.70
CA ALA A 283 -3.57 -176.48 14.33
C ALA A 283 -4.46 -177.58 14.94
N ARG A 284 -5.56 -177.21 15.61
CA ARG A 284 -6.52 -178.19 16.16
C ARG A 284 -7.13 -179.06 15.06
N ALA A 285 -7.60 -178.44 13.98
CA ALA A 285 -8.19 -179.15 12.85
C ALA A 285 -7.17 -180.07 12.16
N LEU A 286 -5.96 -179.57 11.95
CA LEU A 286 -4.83 -180.34 11.39
C LEU A 286 -4.48 -181.54 12.30
N LEU A 287 -4.41 -181.35 13.62
CA LEU A 287 -4.04 -182.43 14.54
C LEU A 287 -5.08 -183.54 14.57
N LEU A 288 -6.36 -183.20 14.58
CA LEU A 288 -7.46 -184.16 14.54
C LEU A 288 -7.51 -184.94 13.22
N ARG A 289 -7.32 -184.28 12.08
CA ARG A 289 -7.20 -184.94 10.77
C ARG A 289 -6.02 -185.91 10.71
N GLY A 290 -4.89 -185.55 11.32
CA GLY A 290 -3.68 -186.40 11.38
C GLY A 290 -3.83 -187.65 12.24
N ILE A 291 -4.76 -187.66 13.20
CA ILE A 291 -4.98 -188.80 14.12
C ILE A 291 -6.07 -189.74 13.61
N SER A 292 -7.17 -189.21 13.07
CA SER A 292 -8.41 -189.97 12.83
C SER A 292 -8.82 -190.06 11.35
N GLY A 293 -8.05 -189.48 10.41
CA GLY A 293 -8.31 -189.52 8.97
C GLY A 293 -9.02 -188.25 8.41
N PRO A 294 -9.22 -188.17 7.07
CA PRO A 294 -9.64 -186.92 6.40
C PRO A 294 -11.09 -186.46 6.69
N GLU A 295 -11.98 -187.36 7.10
CA GLU A 295 -13.41 -187.09 7.38
C GLU A 295 -13.73 -186.97 8.88
N VAL A 296 -12.94 -186.18 9.62
CA VAL A 296 -13.13 -185.99 11.06
C VAL A 296 -13.78 -184.64 11.33
N ASP A 297 -14.91 -184.65 12.04
CA ASP A 297 -15.61 -183.44 12.46
C ASP A 297 -14.98 -182.84 13.73
N VAL A 298 -14.38 -181.66 13.56
CA VAL A 298 -13.59 -180.92 14.58
C VAL A 298 -14.47 -180.47 15.76
N SER A 299 -15.76 -180.30 15.55
CA SER A 299 -16.75 -179.84 16.53
C SER A 299 -16.91 -180.81 17.71
N LEU A 300 -16.84 -182.11 17.42
CA LEU A 300 -17.00 -183.18 18.41
C LEU A 300 -15.84 -183.27 19.41
N TYR A 301 -14.68 -182.65 19.12
CA TYR A 301 -13.47 -182.75 19.93
C TYR A 301 -13.03 -181.39 20.53
N GLN A 302 -13.92 -180.39 20.60
CA GLN A 302 -13.63 -179.06 21.17
C GLN A 302 -13.19 -179.09 22.65
N HIS A 303 -13.67 -180.07 23.41
CA HIS A 303 -13.38 -180.24 24.84
C HIS A 303 -12.03 -180.91 25.11
N VAL A 304 -11.39 -181.50 24.09
CA VAL A 304 -10.06 -182.09 24.19
C VAL A 304 -9.02 -180.97 24.16
N ARG A 305 -8.03 -181.00 25.06
CA ARG A 305 -7.01 -179.94 25.11
C ARG A 305 -6.06 -180.07 23.93
N LEU A 306 -5.61 -178.93 23.39
CA LEU A 306 -4.71 -178.92 22.22
C LEU A 306 -3.44 -179.74 22.50
N GLU A 307 -2.96 -179.69 23.74
CA GLU A 307 -1.81 -180.43 24.27
C GLU A 307 -1.95 -181.96 24.10
N GLU A 308 -3.16 -182.51 24.27
CA GLU A 308 -3.45 -183.94 24.12
C GLU A 308 -3.52 -184.36 22.65
N LEU A 309 -4.03 -183.49 21.77
CA LEU A 309 -4.04 -183.70 20.32
C LEU A 309 -2.62 -183.58 19.72
N VAL A 310 -1.81 -182.68 20.26
CA VAL A 310 -0.38 -182.55 19.92
C VAL A 310 0.39 -183.81 20.33
N ARG A 311 0.13 -184.38 21.52
CA ARG A 311 0.80 -185.62 21.97
C ARG A 311 0.45 -186.85 21.13
N LEU A 312 -0.80 -186.94 20.65
CA LEU A 312 -1.25 -188.01 19.76
C LEU A 312 -0.69 -187.88 18.34
N ARG A 313 -0.45 -186.66 17.86
CA ARG A 313 0.14 -186.42 16.54
C ARG A 313 1.67 -186.33 16.54
N LEU A 314 2.31 -186.06 17.67
CA LEU A 314 3.78 -186.12 17.85
C LEU A 314 4.35 -187.54 17.69
N LYS A 315 3.49 -188.56 17.48
CA LYS A 315 3.89 -189.90 17.01
C LYS A 315 3.94 -190.00 15.47
N ALA A 316 3.59 -188.96 14.73
CA ALA A 316 3.34 -189.00 13.28
C ALA A 316 4.14 -187.97 12.45
N GLU A 317 5.37 -187.64 12.87
CA GLU A 317 6.40 -186.92 12.07
C GLU A 317 6.11 -185.43 11.77
N VAL A 318 6.97 -184.47 12.13
CA VAL A 318 8.35 -184.15 11.67
C VAL A 318 8.36 -183.47 10.29
N ASP A 319 8.87 -182.21 10.31
CA ASP A 319 9.50 -181.41 9.23
C ASP A 319 8.84 -180.09 8.75
N MET A 320 9.67 -179.02 8.89
CA MET A 320 10.02 -177.88 7.98
C MET A 320 8.99 -177.25 7.04
N GLU A 321 9.07 -175.98 6.59
CA GLU A 321 9.76 -174.72 6.92
C GLU A 321 9.27 -173.70 5.85
N ALA A 322 8.94 -172.47 6.29
CA ALA A 322 8.92 -171.13 5.62
C ALA A 322 8.45 -170.86 4.16
N VAL A 323 7.86 -169.65 3.97
CA VAL A 323 8.15 -168.60 2.92
C VAL A 323 6.90 -167.99 2.19
N LEU A 324 6.75 -166.65 2.30
CA LEU A 324 6.13 -165.61 1.42
C LEU A 324 4.60 -165.70 1.10
N ASP A 325 3.80 -164.68 0.75
CA ASP A 325 4.00 -163.35 0.14
C ASP A 325 2.68 -162.53 0.19
N GLY A 326 2.71 -161.22 -0.11
CA GLY A 326 1.71 -160.63 -1.01
C GLY A 326 0.51 -159.79 -0.50
N ASN A 327 0.67 -158.46 -0.62
CA ASN A 327 -0.05 -157.57 -1.56
C ASN A 327 -1.50 -157.06 -1.34
N GLY A 328 -1.67 -155.76 -1.66
CA GLY A 328 -2.90 -155.08 -2.08
C GLY A 328 -3.48 -154.12 -1.04
N GLY A 329 -3.57 -152.80 -1.19
CA GLY A 329 -3.57 -151.94 -2.37
C GLY A 329 -4.83 -151.05 -2.30
N GLY A 330 -4.68 -149.73 -2.13
CA GLY A 330 -5.81 -148.79 -2.04
C GLY A 330 -5.35 -147.33 -2.16
N SER A 331 -5.76 -146.67 -3.23
CA SER A 331 -5.20 -145.47 -3.88
C SER A 331 -5.80 -144.11 -3.44
N GLY A 332 -4.99 -143.05 -3.64
CA GLY A 332 -5.38 -141.63 -3.86
C GLY A 332 -4.58 -140.69 -2.95
N GLY A 333 -3.57 -139.89 -3.36
CA GLY A 333 -3.29 -139.18 -4.61
C GLY A 333 -4.01 -137.82 -4.61
N GLY A 334 -3.42 -136.63 -4.58
CA GLY A 334 -2.04 -136.13 -4.59
C GLY A 334 -2.07 -134.60 -4.84
N SER A 335 -0.99 -133.87 -4.53
CA SER A 335 -0.64 -132.59 -5.17
C SER A 335 0.80 -132.18 -4.81
N GLU A 336 1.66 -132.19 -5.82
CA GLU A 336 3.02 -131.62 -5.89
C GLU A 336 2.97 -130.08 -6.03
N ALA A 337 3.90 -129.31 -5.42
CA ALA A 337 5.20 -128.82 -5.94
C ALA A 337 5.04 -127.73 -7.03
N GLU A 338 5.88 -126.69 -7.19
CA GLU A 338 7.19 -126.35 -6.66
C GLU A 338 7.52 -124.87 -7.01
N LEU A 339 8.61 -124.39 -6.41
CA LEU A 339 9.50 -123.25 -6.72
C LEU A 339 9.59 -122.77 -8.19
N GLN A 340 9.94 -121.50 -8.44
CA GLN A 340 11.32 -121.07 -8.76
C GLN A 340 11.42 -119.58 -9.16
N SER A 341 12.67 -119.10 -9.12
CA SER A 341 13.17 -117.74 -9.29
C SER A 341 13.80 -117.46 -10.66
N ASP A 342 13.79 -116.17 -11.01
CA ASP A 342 14.85 -115.34 -11.62
C ASP A 342 15.11 -115.26 -13.16
N LEU A 343 15.44 -114.02 -13.54
CA LEU A 343 16.18 -113.49 -14.71
C LEU A 343 15.67 -113.64 -16.16
N GLY A 344 15.63 -112.48 -16.87
CA GLY A 344 16.06 -112.40 -18.28
C GLY A 344 15.19 -111.62 -19.28
N LEU A 345 15.64 -110.40 -19.62
CA LEU A 345 15.74 -109.78 -20.96
C LEU A 345 14.72 -110.10 -22.09
N GLY A 346 14.07 -109.04 -22.61
CA GLY A 346 14.10 -108.74 -24.05
C GLY A 346 12.78 -108.76 -24.87
N MET A 347 12.50 -107.62 -25.53
CA MET A 347 11.60 -107.42 -26.69
C MET A 347 10.07 -107.50 -26.41
N GLY A 348 9.18 -106.63 -26.90
CA GLY A 348 9.29 -105.52 -27.84
C GLY A 348 7.90 -104.89 -28.07
N SER A 349 7.90 -103.61 -28.45
CA SER A 349 6.77 -102.72 -28.82
C SER A 349 5.94 -102.09 -27.70
N LEU A 350 5.31 -102.83 -26.78
CA LEU A 350 4.35 -102.22 -25.82
C LEU A 350 5.03 -101.48 -24.66
N GLY A 351 6.04 -102.09 -24.03
CA GLY A 351 6.77 -101.49 -22.90
C GLY A 351 7.75 -100.37 -23.28
N LYS A 352 8.13 -100.26 -24.57
CA LYS A 352 8.83 -99.09 -25.11
C LYS A 352 7.85 -97.92 -25.25
N LEU A 353 6.66 -98.18 -25.79
CA LEU A 353 5.61 -97.17 -25.94
C LEU A 353 5.15 -96.62 -24.58
N GLU A 354 5.03 -97.44 -23.54
CA GLU A 354 4.69 -96.98 -22.19
C GLU A 354 5.79 -96.14 -21.52
N ARG A 355 7.07 -96.50 -21.70
CA ARG A 355 8.20 -95.71 -21.20
C ARG A 355 8.32 -94.39 -21.97
N GLU A 356 8.16 -94.43 -23.28
CA GLU A 356 8.12 -93.22 -24.12
C GLU A 356 6.92 -92.35 -23.75
N MET A 357 5.74 -92.92 -23.48
CA MET A 357 4.57 -92.18 -22.96
C MET A 357 4.84 -91.55 -21.58
N ARG A 358 5.50 -92.24 -20.65
CA ARG A 358 5.87 -91.63 -19.35
C ARG A 358 6.90 -90.52 -19.52
N LEU A 359 7.91 -90.71 -20.38
CA LEU A 359 8.92 -89.70 -20.66
C LEU A 359 8.28 -88.48 -21.34
N LEU A 360 7.41 -88.69 -22.32
CA LEU A 360 6.66 -87.64 -23.00
C LEU A 360 5.71 -86.92 -22.04
N ARG A 361 5.00 -87.61 -21.15
CA ARG A 361 4.19 -86.97 -20.09
C ARG A 361 5.04 -86.18 -19.11
N SER A 362 6.21 -86.69 -18.69
CA SER A 362 7.12 -85.95 -17.81
C SER A 362 7.73 -84.72 -18.50
N ARG A 363 7.99 -84.82 -19.81
CA ARG A 363 8.50 -83.74 -20.63
C ARG A 363 7.42 -82.71 -20.88
N ASN A 364 6.18 -83.14 -21.15
CA ASN A 364 5.04 -82.26 -21.35
C ASN A 364 4.67 -81.55 -20.04
N LYS A 365 4.74 -82.24 -18.90
CA LYS A 365 4.63 -81.61 -17.57
C LYS A 365 5.73 -80.58 -17.34
N ARG A 366 7.00 -80.90 -17.58
CA ARG A 366 8.11 -79.94 -17.48
C ARG A 366 7.97 -78.75 -18.43
N LEU A 367 7.48 -78.97 -19.65
CA LEU A 367 7.22 -77.89 -20.60
C LEU A 367 6.04 -77.02 -20.12
N SER A 368 4.99 -77.62 -19.57
CA SER A 368 3.84 -76.91 -18.99
C SER A 368 4.25 -76.09 -17.77
N ASP A 369 5.05 -76.66 -16.87
CA ASP A 369 5.59 -75.95 -15.70
C ASP A 369 6.48 -74.79 -16.18
N ARG A 370 7.32 -75.02 -17.20
CA ARG A 370 8.16 -73.97 -17.79
C ARG A 370 7.36 -72.87 -18.49
N THR A 371 6.24 -73.19 -19.14
CA THR A 371 5.36 -72.17 -19.73
C THR A 371 4.67 -71.35 -18.65
N VAL A 372 4.24 -71.95 -17.55
CA VAL A 372 3.66 -71.23 -16.40
C VAL A 372 4.71 -70.31 -15.74
N ASP A 373 5.93 -70.78 -15.56
CA ASP A 373 7.03 -69.95 -15.05
C ASP A 373 7.31 -68.76 -15.97
N LEU A 374 7.37 -68.99 -17.29
CA LEU A 374 7.58 -67.93 -18.28
C LEU A 374 6.41 -66.95 -18.36
N GLU A 375 5.17 -67.42 -18.18
CA GLU A 375 3.98 -66.56 -18.08
C GLU A 375 4.01 -65.71 -16.81
N SER A 376 4.46 -66.27 -15.68
CA SER A 376 4.68 -65.53 -14.43
C SER A 376 5.79 -64.49 -14.59
N GLU A 377 6.93 -64.87 -15.17
CA GLU A 377 8.03 -63.95 -15.50
C GLU A 377 7.58 -62.83 -16.45
N LEU A 378 6.76 -63.15 -17.47
CA LEU A 378 6.21 -62.15 -18.38
C LEU A 378 5.24 -61.21 -17.64
N SER A 379 4.37 -61.73 -16.78
CA SER A 379 3.42 -60.91 -16.01
C SER A 379 4.14 -59.92 -15.08
N THR A 380 5.22 -60.36 -14.43
CA THR A 380 6.05 -59.50 -13.57
C THR A 380 6.85 -58.48 -14.38
N ALA A 381 7.36 -58.86 -15.55
CA ALA A 381 8.01 -57.92 -16.48
C ALA A 381 7.05 -56.86 -17.02
N VAL A 382 5.80 -57.24 -17.32
CA VAL A 382 4.74 -56.29 -17.73
C VAL A 382 4.40 -55.32 -16.60
N ALA A 383 4.23 -55.81 -15.36
CA ALA A 383 4.00 -54.94 -14.20
C ALA A 383 5.17 -53.95 -14.00
N ALA A 384 6.42 -54.42 -14.11
CA ALA A 384 7.60 -53.55 -14.03
C ALA A 384 7.66 -52.51 -15.15
N MET A 385 7.20 -52.85 -16.36
CA MET A 385 7.09 -51.86 -17.45
C MET A 385 6.05 -50.78 -17.16
N ASP A 386 4.94 -51.12 -16.52
CA ASP A 386 3.92 -50.14 -16.12
C ASP A 386 4.42 -49.24 -14.98
N ASP A 387 5.18 -49.78 -14.03
CA ASP A 387 5.88 -48.97 -13.02
C ASP A 387 6.89 -48.00 -13.65
N VAL A 388 7.66 -48.45 -14.65
CA VAL A 388 8.58 -47.57 -15.40
C VAL A 388 7.84 -46.47 -16.16
N LYS A 389 6.66 -46.76 -16.74
CA LYS A 389 5.83 -45.72 -17.36
C LYS A 389 5.34 -44.72 -16.33
N ALA A 390 4.82 -45.17 -15.19
CA ALA A 390 4.36 -44.29 -14.11
C ALA A 390 5.51 -43.42 -13.56
N LEU A 391 6.72 -43.96 -13.42
CA LEU A 391 7.90 -43.19 -13.03
C LEU A 391 8.28 -42.16 -14.10
N LYS A 392 8.22 -42.49 -15.39
CA LYS A 392 8.48 -41.54 -16.48
C LYS A 392 7.48 -40.40 -16.48
N GLU A 393 6.19 -40.69 -16.30
CA GLU A 393 5.13 -39.68 -16.20
C GLU A 393 5.35 -38.75 -15.01
N LYS A 394 5.61 -39.30 -13.81
CA LYS A 394 5.96 -38.50 -12.62
C LYS A 394 7.21 -37.66 -12.84
N THR A 395 8.24 -38.21 -13.49
CA THR A 395 9.48 -37.46 -13.78
C THR A 395 9.22 -36.31 -14.76
N ALA A 396 8.39 -36.53 -15.77
CA ALA A 396 7.98 -35.49 -16.71
C ALA A 396 7.14 -34.40 -16.02
N GLU A 397 6.24 -34.79 -15.11
CA GLU A 397 5.46 -33.84 -14.31
C GLU A 397 6.33 -33.00 -13.38
N LEU A 398 7.29 -33.62 -12.67
CA LEU A 398 8.25 -32.91 -11.82
C LEU A 398 9.12 -31.95 -12.64
N ALA A 399 9.58 -32.36 -13.83
CA ALA A 399 10.30 -31.48 -14.73
C ALA A 399 9.44 -30.30 -15.22
N GLY A 400 8.16 -30.53 -15.47
CA GLY A 400 7.18 -29.48 -15.78
C GLY A 400 7.00 -28.50 -14.63
N ARG A 401 6.76 -29.00 -13.41
CA ARG A 401 6.64 -28.19 -12.19
C ARG A 401 7.90 -27.38 -11.91
N GLN A 402 9.08 -27.95 -12.11
CA GLN A 402 10.34 -27.23 -11.91
C GLN A 402 10.50 -26.07 -12.91
N ARG A 403 10.05 -26.23 -14.15
CA ARG A 403 10.07 -25.15 -15.15
C ARG A 403 9.12 -24.02 -14.77
N THR A 404 7.87 -24.35 -14.41
CA THR A 404 6.90 -23.33 -14.00
C THR A 404 7.35 -22.61 -12.74
N GLU A 405 7.93 -23.31 -11.77
CA GLU A 405 8.46 -22.70 -10.56
C GLU A 405 9.66 -21.78 -10.85
N LYS A 406 10.56 -22.15 -11.77
CA LYS A 406 11.65 -21.26 -12.24
C LYS A 406 11.12 -20.01 -12.93
N GLU A 407 10.11 -20.15 -13.78
CA GLU A 407 9.47 -19.00 -14.44
C GLU A 407 8.78 -18.08 -13.43
N LEU A 408 8.08 -18.65 -12.43
CA LEU A 408 7.46 -17.85 -11.37
C LEU A 408 8.51 -17.12 -10.53
N ARG A 409 9.62 -17.78 -10.16
CA ARG A 409 10.73 -17.12 -9.46
C ARG A 409 11.33 -15.97 -10.28
N ALA A 410 11.59 -16.20 -11.57
CA ALA A 410 12.11 -15.14 -12.44
C ALA A 410 11.14 -13.94 -12.55
N ARG A 411 9.83 -14.20 -12.60
CA ARG A 411 8.81 -13.14 -12.58
C ARG A 411 8.79 -12.38 -11.26
N THR A 412 8.88 -13.08 -10.12
CA THR A 412 8.93 -12.42 -8.81
C THR A 412 10.20 -11.61 -8.63
N ASP A 413 11.35 -12.12 -9.09
CA ASP A 413 12.63 -11.40 -9.02
C ASP A 413 12.61 -10.14 -9.89
N ALA A 414 12.04 -10.22 -11.10
CA ALA A 414 11.85 -9.05 -11.96
C ALA A 414 10.92 -8.00 -11.31
N ALA A 415 9.82 -8.44 -10.69
CA ALA A 415 8.91 -7.54 -9.98
C ALA A 415 9.58 -6.88 -8.75
N LEU A 416 10.44 -7.62 -8.03
CA LEU A 416 11.24 -7.08 -6.92
C LEU A 416 12.28 -6.06 -7.40
N MET A 417 12.93 -6.31 -8.54
CA MET A 417 13.85 -5.34 -9.14
C MET A 417 13.12 -4.05 -9.51
N GLU A 418 11.97 -4.14 -10.19
CA GLU A 418 11.16 -2.95 -10.55
C GLU A 418 10.66 -2.19 -9.31
N ALA A 419 10.25 -2.91 -8.27
CA ALA A 419 9.85 -2.29 -7.00
C ALA A 419 11.03 -1.57 -6.32
N ASN A 420 12.22 -2.17 -6.34
CA ASN A 420 13.42 -1.55 -5.79
C ASN A 420 13.84 -0.30 -6.58
N GLU A 421 13.76 -0.32 -7.91
CA GLU A 421 14.01 0.87 -8.74
C GLU A 421 13.03 2.01 -8.40
N LYS A 422 11.74 1.69 -8.20
CA LYS A 422 10.74 2.66 -7.75
C LYS A 422 11.06 3.21 -6.36
N ILE A 423 11.49 2.36 -5.42
CA ILE A 423 11.90 2.79 -4.09
C ILE A 423 13.08 3.77 -4.18
N VAL A 424 14.11 3.47 -4.97
CA VAL A 424 15.26 4.36 -5.16
C VAL A 424 14.83 5.70 -5.76
N ALA A 425 14.01 5.68 -6.81
CA ALA A 425 13.50 6.91 -7.43
C ALA A 425 12.66 7.76 -6.45
N LEU A 426 11.83 7.12 -5.63
CA LEU A 426 11.07 7.80 -4.57
C LEU A 426 11.99 8.36 -3.49
N SER A 427 13.05 7.64 -3.09
CA SER A 427 14.04 8.13 -2.14
C SER A 427 14.77 9.37 -2.65
N GLU A 428 15.20 9.39 -3.92
CA GLU A 428 15.80 10.58 -4.53
C GLU A 428 14.83 11.76 -4.58
N HIS A 429 13.55 11.51 -4.87
CA HIS A 429 12.53 12.56 -4.87
C HIS A 429 12.29 13.12 -3.46
N ILE A 430 12.21 12.26 -2.44
CA ILE A 430 12.11 12.66 -1.03
C ILE A 430 13.32 13.51 -0.64
N GLU A 431 14.53 13.14 -1.06
CA GLU A 431 15.74 13.91 -0.77
C GLU A 431 15.71 15.30 -1.41
N LYS A 432 15.30 15.42 -2.69
CA LYS A 432 15.09 16.72 -3.35
C LYS A 432 14.07 17.57 -2.60
N LEU A 433 12.95 16.99 -2.21
CA LEU A 433 11.89 17.68 -1.47
C LEU A 433 12.37 18.14 -0.09
N MET A 434 13.14 17.32 0.60
CA MET A 434 13.80 17.66 1.86
C MET A 434 14.78 18.85 1.70
N VAL A 435 15.55 18.90 0.61
CA VAL A 435 16.44 20.03 0.31
C VAL A 435 15.63 21.30 0.05
N HIS A 436 14.54 21.22 -0.73
CA HIS A 436 13.65 22.37 -0.96
C HIS A 436 13.03 22.91 0.33
N LEU A 437 12.53 22.02 1.20
CA LEU A 437 11.98 22.41 2.51
C LEU A 437 13.04 23.08 3.40
N LYS A 438 14.28 22.59 3.39
CA LYS A 438 15.39 23.24 4.12
C LYS A 438 15.69 24.63 3.59
N HIS A 439 15.74 24.80 2.27
CA HIS A 439 15.94 26.13 1.65
C HIS A 439 14.77 27.07 1.94
N GLU A 440 13.54 26.58 1.89
CA GLU A 440 12.35 27.37 2.21
C GLU A 440 12.34 27.79 3.69
N ALA A 441 12.66 26.88 4.61
CA ALA A 441 12.79 27.20 6.03
C ALA A 441 13.89 28.24 6.29
N ALA A 442 15.05 28.11 5.64
CA ALA A 442 16.14 29.09 5.72
C ALA A 442 15.73 30.46 5.15
N ALA A 443 15.04 30.49 4.01
CA ALA A 443 14.52 31.72 3.41
C ALA A 443 13.47 32.39 4.31
N LYS A 444 12.56 31.62 4.91
CA LYS A 444 11.57 32.12 5.88
C LYS A 444 12.25 32.68 7.12
N ALA A 445 13.25 31.99 7.67
CA ALA A 445 14.02 32.50 8.81
C ALA A 445 14.68 33.85 8.49
N LYS A 446 15.34 33.96 7.33
CA LYS A 446 15.96 35.22 6.87
C LYS A 446 14.94 36.33 6.65
N ALA A 447 13.77 36.03 6.09
CA ALA A 447 12.68 36.99 5.92
C ALA A 447 12.13 37.47 7.27
N LEU A 448 11.99 36.58 8.25
CA LEU A 448 11.57 36.93 9.61
C LEU A 448 12.59 37.82 10.32
N GLU A 449 13.89 37.58 10.14
CA GLU A 449 14.94 38.46 10.68
C GLU A 449 14.90 39.85 10.04
N ALA A 450 14.73 39.93 8.71
CA ALA A 450 14.58 41.19 8.00
C ALA A 450 13.33 41.96 8.46
N LEU A 451 12.21 41.27 8.66
CA LEU A 451 10.98 41.86 9.19
C LEU A 451 11.21 42.45 10.58
N LYS A 452 11.87 41.72 11.48
CA LYS A 452 12.20 42.20 12.83
C LYS A 452 13.07 43.46 12.80
N ALA A 453 14.04 43.54 11.89
CA ALA A 453 14.87 44.73 11.71
C ALA A 453 14.03 45.94 11.25
N VAL A 454 13.21 45.76 10.20
CA VAL A 454 12.33 46.83 9.70
C VAL A 454 11.31 47.26 10.75
N GLU A 455 10.79 46.33 11.56
CA GLU A 455 9.90 46.67 12.67
C GLU A 455 10.60 47.49 13.75
N ALA A 456 11.88 47.23 14.03
CA ALA A 456 12.67 48.04 14.96
C ALA A 456 12.86 49.45 14.39
N ASP A 457 13.30 49.58 13.14
CA ASP A 457 13.46 50.87 12.47
C ASP A 457 12.14 51.67 12.43
N ARG A 458 11.01 50.99 12.18
CA ARG A 458 9.68 51.61 12.20
C ARG A 458 9.31 52.14 13.59
N ARG A 459 9.67 51.42 14.66
CA ARG A 459 9.45 51.89 16.04
C ARG A 459 10.29 53.14 16.32
N ASP A 460 11.57 53.12 15.97
CA ASP A 460 12.48 54.25 16.17
C ASP A 460 12.01 55.50 15.39
N LEU A 461 11.59 55.33 14.14
CA LEU A 461 11.02 56.41 13.33
C LEU A 461 9.69 56.95 13.90
N ALA A 462 8.83 56.08 14.44
CA ALA A 462 7.60 56.49 15.08
C ALA A 462 7.87 57.34 16.34
N ASP A 463 8.84 56.92 17.16
CA ASP A 463 9.25 57.66 18.37
C ASP A 463 9.91 59.01 18.02
N ALA A 464 10.74 59.04 16.96
CA ALA A 464 11.31 60.27 16.43
C ALA A 464 10.22 61.22 15.92
N SER A 465 9.24 60.72 15.16
CA SER A 465 8.10 61.50 14.68
C SER A 465 7.28 62.05 15.85
N ALA A 466 6.95 61.24 16.84
CA ALA A 466 6.21 61.69 18.03
C ALA A 466 6.97 62.79 18.78
N THR A 467 8.30 62.68 18.87
CA THR A 467 9.16 63.69 19.49
C THR A 467 9.18 64.99 18.68
N LEU A 468 9.27 64.91 17.35
CA LEU A 468 9.21 66.07 16.46
C LEU A 468 7.85 66.77 16.56
N THR A 469 6.74 66.03 16.53
CA THR A 469 5.40 66.59 16.72
C THR A 469 5.27 67.34 18.05
N LYS A 470 5.79 66.78 19.16
CA LYS A 470 5.81 67.48 20.45
C LYS A 470 6.60 68.79 20.39
N LYS A 471 7.76 68.79 19.73
CA LYS A 471 8.59 70.01 19.57
C LYS A 471 7.89 71.06 18.68
N THR A 472 7.25 70.64 17.59
CA THR A 472 6.49 71.54 16.70
C THR A 472 5.34 72.18 17.47
N ASN A 473 4.53 71.39 18.18
CA ASN A 473 3.43 71.91 18.99
C ASN A 473 3.91 72.88 20.08
N ALA A 474 5.09 72.66 20.66
CA ALA A 474 5.68 73.59 21.61
C ALA A 474 6.10 74.91 20.94
N LYS A 475 6.70 74.85 19.73
CA LYS A 475 7.04 76.04 18.95
C LYS A 475 5.80 76.83 18.54
N ASP A 476 4.73 76.16 18.11
CA ASP A 476 3.48 76.83 17.70
C ASP A 476 2.83 77.59 18.86
N ARG A 477 2.90 77.05 20.08
CA ARG A 477 2.47 77.76 21.30
C ARG A 477 3.27 79.03 21.52
N VAL A 478 4.60 78.95 21.45
CA VAL A 478 5.48 80.12 21.61
C VAL A 478 5.22 81.15 20.51
N ILE A 479 5.02 80.72 19.26
CA ILE A 479 4.67 81.62 18.15
C ILE A 479 3.35 82.34 18.44
N SER A 480 2.33 81.61 18.90
CA SER A 480 1.04 82.20 19.27
C SER A 480 1.17 83.21 20.41
N GLU A 481 1.97 82.93 21.43
CA GLU A 481 2.24 83.86 22.54
C GLU A 481 2.95 85.12 22.05
N LEU A 482 3.96 84.98 21.18
CA LEU A 482 4.68 86.10 20.58
C LEU A 482 3.78 86.95 19.66
N GLN A 483 2.90 86.32 18.89
CA GLN A 483 1.92 87.02 18.04
C GLN A 483 0.92 87.82 18.90
N GLN A 484 0.43 87.25 19.99
CA GLN A 484 -0.43 87.96 20.95
C GLN A 484 0.31 89.13 21.60
N GLY A 485 1.56 88.92 22.02
CA GLY A 485 2.41 89.98 22.57
C GLY A 485 2.65 91.13 21.57
N SER A 486 2.95 90.80 20.32
CA SER A 486 3.11 91.78 19.24
C SER A 486 1.83 92.60 19.02
N LYS A 487 0.67 91.94 19.02
CA LYS A 487 -0.62 92.62 18.86
C LYS A 487 -0.92 93.57 20.01
N ILE A 488 -0.63 93.17 21.25
CA ILE A 488 -0.80 94.05 22.43
C ILE A 488 0.09 95.29 22.31
N LEU A 489 1.34 95.13 21.88
CA LEU A 489 2.25 96.26 21.67
C LEU A 489 1.78 97.19 20.56
N GLU A 490 1.24 96.63 19.48
CA GLU A 490 0.64 97.39 18.38
C GLU A 490 -0.59 98.20 18.86
N ASP A 491 -1.48 97.58 19.63
CA ASP A 491 -2.64 98.25 20.24
C ASP A 491 -2.21 99.36 21.22
N GLN A 492 -1.14 99.13 21.99
CA GLN A 492 -0.56 100.15 22.89
C GLN A 492 0.01 101.34 22.13
N LEU A 493 0.74 101.11 21.03
CA LEU A 493 1.27 102.17 20.17
C LEU A 493 0.12 102.99 19.57
N ARG A 494 -0.92 102.32 19.07
CA ARG A 494 -2.11 102.98 18.55
C ARG A 494 -2.82 103.84 19.60
N LEU A 495 -2.99 103.31 20.82
CA LEU A 495 -3.59 104.06 21.93
C LEU A 495 -2.73 105.29 22.30
N MET A 496 -1.40 105.14 22.32
CA MET A 496 -0.48 106.24 22.58
C MET A 496 -0.60 107.33 21.51
N ASP A 497 -0.68 106.96 20.23
CA ASP A 497 -0.88 107.90 19.12
C ASP A 497 -2.23 108.62 19.24
N GLU A 498 -3.30 107.90 19.56
CA GLU A 498 -4.63 108.49 19.83
C GLU A 498 -4.56 109.51 20.99
N LYS A 499 -3.88 109.16 22.09
CA LYS A 499 -3.69 110.06 23.24
C LYS A 499 -2.81 111.27 22.90
N TYR A 500 -1.79 111.09 22.09
CA TYR A 500 -0.94 112.19 21.61
C TYR A 500 -1.75 113.17 20.77
N ILE A 501 -2.57 112.68 19.83
CA ILE A 501 -3.47 113.49 19.01
C ILE A 501 -4.48 114.23 19.90
N GLU A 502 -5.11 113.55 20.87
CA GLU A 502 -6.02 114.19 21.83
C GLU A 502 -5.35 115.33 22.61
N LEU A 503 -4.14 115.11 23.14
CA LEU A 503 -3.38 116.12 23.89
C LEU A 503 -3.00 117.30 23.00
N ARG A 504 -2.56 117.03 21.77
CA ARG A 504 -2.25 118.07 20.78
C ARG A 504 -3.48 118.91 20.47
N ASN A 505 -4.62 118.27 20.19
CA ASN A 505 -5.89 118.96 19.93
C ASN A 505 -6.31 119.84 21.14
N LYS A 506 -6.15 119.35 22.37
CA LYS A 506 -6.42 120.13 23.60
C LYS A 506 -5.45 121.32 23.77
N LEU A 507 -4.17 121.14 23.43
CA LEU A 507 -3.18 122.21 23.47
C LEU A 507 -3.48 123.28 22.42
N ASP A 508 -3.79 122.86 21.19
CA ASP A 508 -4.17 123.76 20.10
C ASP A 508 -5.47 124.51 20.43
N TRP A 509 -6.46 123.82 21.00
CA TRP A 509 -7.66 124.48 21.53
C TRP A 509 -7.30 125.53 22.59
N THR A 510 -6.52 125.16 23.62
CA THR A 510 -6.06 126.11 24.66
C THR A 510 -5.32 127.31 24.07
N ARG A 511 -4.45 127.10 23.07
CA ARG A 511 -3.75 128.18 22.36
C ARG A 511 -4.70 129.10 21.60
N THR A 512 -5.65 128.54 20.85
CA THR A 512 -6.62 129.34 20.08
C THR A 512 -7.58 130.11 20.99
N THR A 513 -7.97 129.55 22.14
CA THR A 513 -8.78 130.23 23.15
C THR A 513 -7.98 131.33 23.84
N SER A 514 -6.73 131.06 24.24
CA SER A 514 -5.83 132.05 24.86
C SER A 514 -5.37 133.18 23.92
N GLN A 515 -5.55 133.06 22.60
CA GLN A 515 -5.30 134.14 21.64
C GLN A 515 -6.55 134.97 21.32
N LYS A 516 -7.74 134.48 21.70
CA LYS A 516 -9.02 135.16 21.50
C LYS A 516 -9.44 136.00 22.70
N ASP A 517 -9.00 135.62 23.89
CA ASP A 517 -8.96 136.49 25.08
C ASP A 517 -7.70 137.37 25.04
#